data_AF-A0A3D5K6F3-F1
#
_entry.id   AF-A0A3D5K6F3-F1
#
_cell.length_a   1.000
_cell.length_b   1.000
_cell.length_c   1.000
_cell.angle_alpha   90.00
_cell.angle_beta   90.00
_cell.angle_gamma   90.00
#
_symmetry.space_group_name_H-M   'P 1'
#
loop_
_entity.id
_entity.type
_entity.pdbx_description
1 polymer ?
#
loop_
_entity_poly.entity_id
_entity_poly.type
_entity_poly.pdbx_seq_one_letter_code
_entity_poly.pdbx_strand_id
1 'polypeptide(L)'
;ELFKPFVMKKLVEEELAQNIKSAKRMVERRKPQVWTVLEDVIREHPVMLNRAPTLHRLGIQAFEPVLVEGKAIRIHPLVCAAFNADFDGDQMAVHLPLSAEAQAEARVLMLSANNVLSPAHGRPLVTPTQDMVIGAYYLTAEGEGLTGEGKVFRDINDLRWAWETGAVHLHARIQYRSSEYPELIDTPANGVAATWHTTTPGRVFFNAALPGHEIEPLEVGGHRAKMIMFVNQQVGKSELGTIVDDLARGYPKKVVAESLDAMKDACFDFATRSGLTVSIDDVKTPPEKAAILDAHEKRAEKVEAQFRKGIITDGERRQM
;
A
#
# COMPACT_ATOMS: atom_id res chain seq x y z
N GLU A 1 -25.42 -0.34 17.86
CA GLU A 1 -26.30 0.85 17.96
C GLU A 1 -26.79 1.33 16.60
N LEU A 2 -25.92 1.63 15.61
CA LEU A 2 -26.35 2.11 14.28
C LEU A 2 -27.43 1.23 13.60
N PHE A 3 -27.23 -0.10 13.63
CA PHE A 3 -28.14 -1.07 13.01
C PHE A 3 -29.33 -1.50 13.87
N LYS A 4 -29.55 -0.86 15.03
CA LYS A 4 -30.54 -1.33 16.02
C LYS A 4 -31.96 -1.49 15.45
N PRO A 5 -32.52 -0.57 14.63
CA PRO A 5 -33.83 -0.77 14.02
C PRO A 5 -33.90 -2.00 13.11
N PHE A 6 -32.86 -2.23 12.31
CA PHE A 6 -32.77 -3.34 11.36
C PHE A 6 -32.67 -4.70 12.09
N VAL A 7 -31.85 -4.76 13.14
CA VAL A 7 -31.74 -5.96 13.98
C VAL A 7 -33.05 -6.27 14.69
N MET A 8 -33.74 -5.25 15.23
CA MET A 8 -35.05 -5.45 15.88
C MET A 8 -36.12 -5.97 14.90
N LYS A 9 -36.12 -5.46 13.66
CA LYS A 9 -37.03 -5.93 12.60
C LYS A 9 -36.75 -7.40 12.26
N LYS A 10 -35.48 -7.74 12.00
CA LYS A 10 -35.07 -9.09 11.62
C LYS A 10 -35.31 -10.13 12.73
N LEU A 11 -35.10 -9.75 14.00
CA LEU A 11 -35.43 -10.61 15.15
C LEU A 11 -36.93 -10.97 15.24
N VAL A 12 -37.81 -10.09 14.77
CA VAL A 12 -39.27 -10.37 14.74
C VAL A 12 -39.63 -11.19 13.51
N GLU A 13 -39.02 -10.92 12.36
CA GLU A 13 -39.22 -11.68 11.11
C GLU A 13 -38.75 -13.14 11.23
N GLU A 14 -37.68 -13.40 11.97
CA GLU A 14 -37.16 -14.75 12.24
C GLU A 14 -37.81 -15.42 13.45
N GLU A 15 -38.90 -14.85 13.99
CA GLU A 15 -39.65 -15.37 15.15
C GLU A 15 -38.83 -15.55 16.45
N LEU A 16 -37.59 -15.03 16.49
CA LEU A 16 -36.73 -15.02 17.67
C LEU A 16 -37.28 -14.08 18.78
N ALA A 17 -38.11 -13.12 18.40
CA ALA A 17 -38.82 -12.22 19.29
C ALA A 17 -40.30 -12.07 18.91
N GLN A 18 -41.19 -12.21 19.89
CA GLN A 18 -42.65 -12.11 19.67
C GLN A 18 -43.14 -10.70 19.24
N ASN A 19 -42.43 -9.64 19.61
CA ASN A 19 -42.78 -8.27 19.27
C ASN A 19 -41.57 -7.32 19.41
N ILE A 20 -41.70 -6.10 18.86
CA ILE A 20 -40.64 -5.07 18.87
C ILE A 20 -40.17 -4.74 20.30
N LYS A 21 -41.06 -4.74 21.31
CA LYS A 21 -40.69 -4.48 22.71
C LYS A 21 -39.79 -5.60 23.27
N SER A 22 -40.09 -6.85 22.94
CA SER A 22 -39.26 -8.01 23.30
C SER A 22 -37.91 -7.97 22.58
N ALA A 23 -37.91 -7.67 21.27
CA ALA A 23 -36.69 -7.53 20.49
C ALA A 23 -35.77 -6.44 21.06
N LYS A 24 -36.34 -5.27 21.43
CA LYS A 24 -35.59 -4.20 22.10
C LYS A 24 -34.92 -4.67 23.39
N ARG A 25 -35.63 -5.42 24.24
CA ARG A 25 -35.07 -5.99 25.48
C ARG A 25 -33.96 -7.02 25.20
N MET A 26 -34.09 -7.82 24.14
CA MET A 26 -33.05 -8.79 23.75
C MET A 26 -31.76 -8.10 23.31
N VAL A 27 -31.89 -7.03 22.52
CA VAL A 27 -30.75 -6.21 22.08
C VAL A 27 -30.08 -5.51 23.27
N GLU A 28 -30.85 -4.89 24.17
CA GLU A 28 -30.32 -4.22 25.38
C GLU A 28 -29.58 -5.19 26.32
N ARG A 29 -30.07 -6.44 26.42
CA ARG A 29 -29.43 -7.51 27.19
C ARG A 29 -28.28 -8.22 26.46
N ARG A 30 -27.98 -7.82 25.21
CA ARG A 30 -26.89 -8.39 24.38
C ARG A 30 -26.93 -9.92 24.29
N LYS A 31 -28.12 -10.50 24.08
CA LYS A 31 -28.26 -11.96 23.95
C LYS A 31 -27.42 -12.50 22.77
N PRO A 32 -26.88 -13.73 22.84
CA PRO A 32 -26.05 -14.31 21.79
C PRO A 32 -26.68 -14.28 20.39
N GLN A 33 -27.99 -14.55 20.30
CA GLN A 33 -28.74 -14.57 19.03
C GLN A 33 -28.68 -13.22 18.27
N VAL A 34 -28.50 -12.11 18.99
CA VAL A 34 -28.45 -10.77 18.39
C VAL A 34 -27.21 -10.61 17.51
N TRP A 35 -26.11 -11.29 17.82
CA TRP A 35 -24.86 -11.19 17.07
C TRP A 35 -24.95 -11.86 15.71
N THR A 36 -25.55 -13.05 15.63
CA THR A 36 -25.82 -13.74 14.35
C THR A 36 -26.71 -12.89 13.45
N VAL A 37 -27.81 -12.36 14.01
CA VAL A 37 -28.72 -11.48 13.26
C VAL A 37 -28.02 -10.20 12.82
N LEU A 38 -27.17 -9.62 13.68
CA LEU A 38 -26.40 -8.43 13.33
C LEU A 38 -25.45 -8.71 12.16
N GLU A 39 -24.73 -9.84 12.16
CA GLU A 39 -23.83 -10.24 11.08
C GLU A 39 -24.56 -10.36 9.74
N ASP A 40 -25.77 -10.93 9.74
CA ASP A 40 -26.55 -11.02 8.52
C ASP A 40 -27.22 -9.70 8.11
N VAL A 41 -27.42 -8.75 9.03
CA VAL A 41 -27.95 -7.41 8.71
C VAL A 41 -26.87 -6.52 8.09
N ILE A 42 -25.63 -6.63 8.57
CA ILE A 42 -24.54 -5.81 8.05
C ILE A 42 -23.98 -6.35 6.73
N ARG A 43 -24.21 -7.64 6.42
CA ARG A 43 -23.80 -8.25 5.15
C ARG A 43 -24.46 -7.48 4.00
N GLU A 44 -23.64 -7.04 3.06
CA GLU A 44 -24.04 -6.22 1.92
C GLU A 44 -24.64 -4.82 2.26
N HIS A 45 -24.54 -4.34 3.51
CA HIS A 45 -24.96 -2.99 3.89
C HIS A 45 -23.74 -2.06 4.05
N PRO A 46 -23.41 -1.24 3.03
CA PRO A 46 -22.23 -0.38 3.10
C PRO A 46 -22.40 0.74 4.15
N VAL A 47 -21.30 1.14 4.77
CA VAL A 47 -21.20 2.29 5.66
C VAL A 47 -20.28 3.34 5.05
N MET A 48 -20.55 4.62 5.31
CA MET A 48 -19.68 5.71 4.86
C MET A 48 -18.79 6.18 6.01
N LEU A 49 -17.49 6.24 5.75
CA LEU A 49 -16.52 6.86 6.65
C LEU A 49 -16.21 8.28 6.17
N ASN A 50 -16.11 9.21 7.11
CA ASN A 50 -15.69 10.58 6.88
C ASN A 50 -14.67 11.02 7.92
N ARG A 51 -13.62 11.74 7.50
CA ARG A 51 -12.69 12.44 8.40
C ARG A 51 -12.84 13.96 8.20
N ALA A 52 -12.99 14.68 9.31
CA ALA A 52 -13.03 16.14 9.30
C ALA A 52 -11.59 16.69 9.46
N PRO A 53 -11.23 17.78 8.75
CA PRO A 53 -11.99 18.50 7.73
C PRO A 53 -12.00 17.78 6.37
N THR A 54 -13.15 17.78 5.69
CA THR A 54 -13.30 17.15 4.38
C THR A 54 -12.90 18.12 3.26
N LEU A 55 -11.67 17.98 2.74
CA LEU A 55 -11.14 18.89 1.72
C LEU A 55 -11.58 18.55 0.28
N HIS A 56 -11.91 17.30 0.03
CA HIS A 56 -12.27 16.81 -1.30
C HIS A 56 -13.17 15.58 -1.21
N ARG A 57 -13.81 15.19 -2.32
CA ARG A 57 -14.80 14.10 -2.36
C ARG A 57 -14.30 12.77 -1.76
N LEU A 58 -13.00 12.48 -1.87
CA LEU A 58 -12.40 11.24 -1.37
C LEU A 58 -12.18 11.21 0.15
N GLY A 59 -12.44 12.32 0.84
CA GLY A 59 -12.51 12.32 2.31
C GLY A 59 -13.79 11.66 2.84
N ILE A 60 -14.70 11.24 1.94
CA ILE A 60 -15.84 10.38 2.24
C ILE A 60 -15.81 9.18 1.30
N GLN A 61 -15.75 7.97 1.85
CA GLN A 61 -15.80 6.73 1.08
C GLN A 61 -16.70 5.70 1.76
N ALA A 62 -17.28 4.81 0.96
CA ALA A 62 -18.07 3.69 1.45
C ALA A 62 -17.19 2.44 1.63
N PHE A 63 -17.50 1.67 2.67
CA PHE A 63 -16.84 0.42 3.03
C PHE A 63 -17.88 -0.62 3.44
N GLU A 64 -17.54 -1.89 3.30
CA GLU A 64 -18.32 -2.96 3.91
C GLU A 64 -17.86 -3.16 5.36
N PRO A 65 -18.76 -3.05 6.36
CA PRO A 65 -18.38 -3.17 7.75
C PRO A 65 -18.07 -4.63 8.12
N VAL A 66 -16.94 -4.84 8.81
CA VAL A 66 -16.57 -6.13 9.40
C VAL A 66 -16.66 -6.00 10.92
N LEU A 67 -17.33 -6.96 11.57
CA LEU A 67 -17.40 -6.99 13.04
C LEU A 67 -16.02 -7.28 13.61
N VAL A 68 -15.57 -6.39 14.49
CA VAL A 68 -14.32 -6.53 15.23
C VAL A 68 -14.57 -6.30 16.70
N GLU A 69 -13.76 -6.92 17.54
CA GLU A 69 -13.74 -6.61 18.96
C GLU A 69 -13.01 -5.28 19.21
N GLY A 70 -13.46 -4.55 20.23
CA GLY A 70 -12.90 -3.26 20.63
C GLY A 70 -13.78 -2.06 20.28
N LYS A 71 -13.23 -0.86 20.49
CA LYS A 71 -13.92 0.43 20.25
C LYS A 71 -13.26 1.29 19.17
N ALA A 72 -12.18 0.80 18.56
CA ALA A 72 -11.45 1.49 17.51
C ALA A 72 -11.89 0.98 16.14
N ILE A 73 -12.07 1.92 15.20
CA ILE A 73 -12.35 1.59 13.80
C ILE A 73 -11.04 1.13 13.17
N ARG A 74 -11.06 -0.01 12.47
CA ARG A 74 -9.95 -0.45 11.63
C ARG A 74 -10.22 0.01 10.21
N ILE A 75 -9.24 0.66 9.59
CA ILE A 75 -9.31 1.14 8.21
C ILE A 75 -8.12 0.61 7.42
N HIS A 76 -8.32 0.39 6.14
CA HIS A 76 -7.30 -0.14 5.27
C HIS A 76 -6.13 0.85 5.05
N PRO A 77 -4.85 0.45 5.16
CA PRO A 77 -3.71 1.36 5.05
C PRO A 77 -3.65 2.14 3.73
N LEU A 78 -4.04 1.51 2.61
CA LEU A 78 -3.99 2.15 1.29
C LEU A 78 -5.02 3.29 1.10
N VAL A 79 -6.03 3.39 1.96
CA VAL A 79 -7.00 4.49 1.88
C VAL A 79 -6.63 5.67 2.79
N CYS A 80 -5.67 5.52 3.69
CA CYS A 80 -5.28 6.57 4.64
C CYS A 80 -4.82 7.85 3.94
N ALA A 81 -4.11 7.73 2.81
CA ALA A 81 -3.71 8.87 2.00
C ALA A 81 -4.91 9.68 1.48
N ALA A 82 -6.01 9.01 1.10
CA ALA A 82 -7.23 9.67 0.67
C ALA A 82 -7.95 10.38 1.82
N PHE A 83 -7.90 9.86 3.05
CA PHE A 83 -8.44 10.56 4.21
C PHE A 83 -7.48 11.61 4.80
N ASN A 84 -6.25 11.67 4.31
CA ASN A 84 -5.13 12.40 4.92
C ASN A 84 -4.98 12.04 6.42
N ALA A 85 -5.23 10.78 6.77
CA ALA A 85 -5.33 10.30 8.14
C ALA A 85 -4.08 9.53 8.56
N ASP A 86 -3.75 9.63 9.85
CA ASP A 86 -2.75 8.82 10.53
C ASP A 86 -3.37 8.12 11.75
N PHE A 87 -2.53 7.46 12.55
CA PHE A 87 -2.97 6.61 13.66
C PHE A 87 -2.47 7.11 15.02
N ASP A 88 -2.38 8.44 15.20
CA ASP A 88 -1.90 9.07 16.44
C ASP A 88 -3.02 9.58 17.36
N GLY A 89 -4.29 9.43 16.95
CA GLY A 89 -5.46 9.92 17.70
C GLY A 89 -6.62 10.42 16.83
N ASP A 90 -6.45 10.40 15.51
CA ASP A 90 -7.47 10.75 14.52
C ASP A 90 -8.81 10.04 14.76
N GLN A 91 -9.90 10.79 14.56
CA GLN A 91 -11.27 10.30 14.68
C GLN A 91 -12.02 10.36 13.35
N MET A 92 -12.86 9.36 13.11
CA MET A 92 -13.70 9.28 11.92
C MET A 92 -15.17 9.12 12.29
N ALA A 93 -16.03 9.77 11.53
CA ALA A 93 -17.48 9.64 11.64
C ALA A 93 -17.98 8.52 10.72
N VAL A 94 -18.84 7.65 11.25
CA VAL A 94 -19.49 6.59 10.48
C VAL A 94 -20.95 6.95 10.23
N HIS A 95 -21.36 6.95 8.97
CA HIS A 95 -22.73 7.21 8.55
C HIS A 95 -23.33 5.96 7.90
N LEU A 96 -24.61 5.70 8.17
CA LEU A 96 -25.35 4.55 7.65
C LEU A 96 -26.36 5.01 6.59
N PRO A 97 -26.18 4.69 5.29
CA PRO A 97 -27.21 4.93 4.28
C PRO A 97 -28.44 4.08 4.56
N LEU A 98 -29.63 4.71 4.59
CA LEU A 98 -30.87 4.03 4.99
C LEU A 98 -31.72 3.55 3.80
N SER A 99 -31.91 4.38 2.77
CA SER A 99 -32.74 4.03 1.61
C SER A 99 -32.00 3.05 0.68
N ALA A 100 -32.76 2.27 -0.09
CA ALA A 100 -32.17 1.32 -1.03
C ALA A 100 -31.35 2.03 -2.11
N GLU A 101 -31.81 3.21 -2.55
CA GLU A 101 -31.11 4.05 -3.52
C GLU A 101 -29.77 4.55 -2.96
N ALA A 102 -29.73 4.99 -1.70
CA ALA A 102 -28.50 5.44 -1.06
C ALA A 102 -27.51 4.30 -0.84
N GLN A 103 -27.99 3.09 -0.51
CA GLN A 103 -27.14 1.91 -0.38
C GLN A 103 -26.55 1.50 -1.74
N ALA A 104 -27.38 1.53 -2.80
CA ALA A 104 -26.93 1.25 -4.16
C ALA A 104 -25.90 2.29 -4.63
N GLU A 105 -26.15 3.58 -4.39
CA GLU A 105 -25.22 4.65 -4.74
C GLU A 105 -23.88 4.51 -3.99
N ALA A 106 -23.92 4.23 -2.68
CA ALA A 106 -22.73 4.01 -1.88
C ALA A 106 -21.89 2.84 -2.43
N ARG A 107 -22.54 1.75 -2.83
CA ARG A 107 -21.88 0.57 -3.40
C ARG A 107 -21.32 0.81 -4.80
N VAL A 108 -22.09 1.43 -5.67
CA VAL A 108 -21.74 1.60 -7.10
C VAL A 108 -20.72 2.72 -7.30
N LEU A 109 -20.85 3.84 -6.56
CA LEU A 109 -20.05 5.04 -6.78
C LEU A 109 -19.03 5.29 -5.66
N MET A 110 -19.41 5.12 -4.40
CA MET A 110 -18.59 5.58 -3.26
C MET A 110 -17.67 4.52 -2.68
N LEU A 111 -17.84 3.24 -3.05
CA LEU A 111 -17.01 2.15 -2.53
C LEU A 111 -15.52 2.46 -2.77
N SER A 112 -14.68 2.25 -1.75
CA SER A 112 -13.24 2.55 -1.81
C SER A 112 -12.54 1.91 -3.01
N ALA A 113 -12.92 0.68 -3.38
CA ALA A 113 -12.40 -0.03 -4.55
C ALA A 113 -12.65 0.69 -5.89
N ASN A 114 -13.64 1.59 -5.97
CA ASN A 114 -13.89 2.41 -7.16
C ASN A 114 -13.01 3.65 -7.24
N ASN A 115 -12.40 4.05 -6.13
CA ASN A 115 -11.78 5.36 -5.92
C ASN A 115 -10.24 5.26 -5.87
N VAL A 116 -9.66 4.58 -6.86
CA VAL A 116 -8.22 4.32 -6.97
C VAL A 116 -7.42 5.54 -7.45
N LEU A 117 -8.00 6.32 -8.37
CA LEU A 117 -7.35 7.47 -9.01
C LEU A 117 -7.84 8.81 -8.43
N SER A 118 -6.93 9.78 -8.38
CA SER A 118 -7.23 11.15 -8.00
C SER A 118 -8.11 11.84 -9.05
N PRO A 119 -9.23 12.47 -8.66
CA PRO A 119 -10.08 13.21 -9.59
C PRO A 119 -9.39 14.46 -10.14
N ALA A 120 -8.43 15.03 -9.41
CA ALA A 120 -7.79 16.29 -9.75
C ALA A 120 -6.67 16.14 -10.80
N HIS A 121 -5.87 15.08 -10.68
CA HIS A 121 -4.66 14.89 -11.49
C HIS A 121 -4.56 13.51 -12.15
N GLY A 122 -5.52 12.62 -11.89
CA GLY A 122 -5.58 11.28 -12.48
C GLY A 122 -4.54 10.29 -11.99
N ARG A 123 -3.65 10.67 -11.06
CA ARG A 123 -2.64 9.78 -10.45
C ARG A 123 -3.25 8.89 -9.37
N PRO A 124 -2.68 7.70 -9.08
CA PRO A 124 -3.21 6.82 -8.05
C PRO A 124 -3.06 7.42 -6.65
N LEU A 125 -4.04 7.15 -5.79
CA LEU A 125 -4.04 7.54 -4.38
C LEU A 125 -3.81 6.38 -3.42
N VAL A 126 -3.93 5.17 -3.93
CA VAL A 126 -3.77 3.91 -3.19
C VAL A 126 -2.36 3.33 -3.33
N THR A 127 -1.38 4.15 -3.72
CA THR A 127 0.02 3.73 -3.82
C THR A 127 0.55 3.40 -2.42
N PRO A 128 1.26 2.28 -2.22
CA PRO A 128 1.88 1.96 -0.95
C PRO A 128 2.82 3.09 -0.46
N THR A 129 2.80 3.34 0.85
CA THR A 129 3.57 4.41 1.51
C THR A 129 4.43 3.85 2.66
N GLN A 130 5.41 4.65 3.11
CA GLN A 130 6.23 4.39 4.30
C GLN A 130 6.83 2.97 4.31
N ASP A 131 6.48 2.15 5.30
CA ASP A 131 7.06 0.83 5.54
C ASP A 131 6.82 -0.13 4.37
N MET A 132 5.71 0.01 3.65
CA MET A 132 5.48 -0.81 2.45
C MET A 132 6.50 -0.49 1.35
N VAL A 133 6.96 0.76 1.24
CA VAL A 133 8.01 1.14 0.30
C VAL A 133 9.35 0.53 0.73
N ILE A 134 9.64 0.52 2.03
CA ILE A 134 10.83 -0.13 2.58
C ILE A 134 10.81 -1.64 2.27
N GLY A 135 9.67 -2.29 2.49
CA GLY A 135 9.46 -3.69 2.16
C GLY A 135 9.68 -4.01 0.68
N ALA A 136 9.09 -3.22 -0.22
CA ALA A 136 9.31 -3.37 -1.66
C ALA A 136 10.78 -3.17 -2.05
N TYR A 137 11.43 -2.14 -1.49
CA TYR A 137 12.83 -1.82 -1.77
C TYR A 137 13.78 -2.92 -1.30
N TYR A 138 13.56 -3.44 -0.09
CA TYR A 138 14.30 -4.56 0.45
C TYR A 138 14.07 -5.83 -0.37
N LEU A 139 12.81 -6.18 -0.63
CA LEU A 139 12.42 -7.36 -1.39
C LEU A 139 13.04 -7.41 -2.79
N THR A 140 13.14 -6.26 -3.46
CA THR A 140 13.65 -6.17 -4.84
C THR A 140 15.14 -5.87 -4.96
N ALA A 141 15.83 -5.80 -3.82
CA ALA A 141 17.27 -5.58 -3.77
C ALA A 141 18.06 -6.75 -4.39
N GLU A 142 19.30 -6.45 -4.76
CA GLU A 142 20.23 -7.38 -5.38
C GLU A 142 21.59 -7.24 -4.69
N GLY A 143 22.28 -8.37 -4.49
CA GLY A 143 23.62 -8.41 -3.94
C GLY A 143 24.51 -9.41 -4.66
N GLU A 144 25.82 -9.20 -4.55
CA GLU A 144 26.86 -10.02 -5.19
C GLU A 144 27.50 -11.00 -4.20
N GLY A 145 27.89 -12.18 -4.67
CA GLY A 145 28.59 -13.18 -3.86
C GLY A 145 27.72 -13.85 -2.80
N LEU A 146 26.41 -13.89 -3.01
CA LEU A 146 25.44 -14.41 -2.03
C LEU A 146 25.19 -15.91 -2.22
N THR A 147 24.76 -16.58 -1.15
CA THR A 147 24.44 -18.01 -1.17
C THR A 147 23.39 -18.33 -2.24
N GLY A 148 23.69 -19.30 -3.10
CA GLY A 148 22.79 -19.74 -4.16
C GLY A 148 22.83 -18.88 -5.42
N GLU A 149 23.82 -18.00 -5.57
CA GLU A 149 24.08 -17.28 -6.82
C GLU A 149 24.29 -18.25 -8.00
N GLY A 150 23.71 -17.90 -9.16
CA GLY A 150 23.74 -18.71 -10.39
C GLY A 150 22.78 -19.90 -10.41
N LYS A 151 22.02 -20.15 -9.33
CA LYS A 151 21.00 -21.21 -9.32
C LYS A 151 19.88 -20.90 -10.31
N VAL A 152 19.27 -21.98 -10.79
CA VAL A 152 18.19 -21.94 -11.78
C VAL A 152 16.94 -22.52 -11.14
N PHE A 153 15.83 -21.79 -11.26
CA PHE A 153 14.51 -22.22 -10.79
C PHE A 153 13.50 -22.07 -11.92
N ARG A 154 12.43 -22.87 -11.88
CA ARG A 154 11.34 -22.83 -12.87
C ARG A 154 9.98 -22.58 -12.22
N ASP A 155 9.80 -23.06 -10.99
CA ASP A 155 8.58 -22.92 -10.21
C ASP A 155 8.81 -22.03 -8.98
N ILE A 156 7.81 -21.23 -8.63
CA ILE A 156 7.89 -20.29 -7.51
C ILE A 156 7.91 -21.01 -6.16
N ASN A 157 7.28 -22.19 -6.04
CA ASN A 157 7.24 -22.95 -4.79
C ASN A 157 8.59 -23.59 -4.52
N ASP A 158 9.26 -24.12 -5.55
CA ASP A 158 10.64 -24.63 -5.42
C ASP A 158 11.60 -23.52 -4.99
N LEU A 159 11.45 -22.33 -5.59
CA LEU A 159 12.22 -21.15 -5.22
C LEU A 159 11.93 -20.70 -3.78
N ARG A 160 10.66 -20.70 -3.37
CA ARG A 160 10.24 -20.36 -2.01
C ARG A 160 10.80 -21.35 -1.00
N TRP A 161 10.75 -22.65 -1.28
CA TRP A 161 11.31 -23.68 -0.43
C TRP A 161 12.84 -23.56 -0.32
N ALA A 162 13.54 -23.31 -1.43
CA ALA A 162 14.97 -23.07 -1.43
C ALA A 162 15.36 -21.83 -0.61
N TRP A 163 14.54 -20.78 -0.64
CA TRP A 163 14.76 -19.59 0.18
C TRP A 163 14.51 -19.87 1.66
N GLU A 164 13.40 -20.51 2.02
CA GLU A 164 13.03 -20.82 3.40
C GLU A 164 14.01 -21.78 4.08
N THR A 165 14.61 -22.70 3.31
CA THR A 165 15.66 -23.61 3.80
C THR A 165 17.05 -22.96 3.86
N GLY A 166 17.21 -21.72 3.38
CA GLY A 166 18.49 -21.02 3.31
C GLY A 166 19.41 -21.51 2.17
N ALA A 167 18.90 -22.33 1.26
CA ALA A 167 19.65 -22.81 0.10
C ALA A 167 19.90 -21.70 -0.95
N VAL A 168 19.11 -20.63 -0.95
CA VAL A 168 19.33 -19.41 -1.73
C VAL A 168 18.98 -18.17 -0.90
N HIS A 169 19.82 -17.13 -0.98
CA HIS A 169 19.56 -15.86 -0.32
C HIS A 169 18.55 -15.02 -1.12
N LEU A 170 17.70 -14.23 -0.44
CA LEU A 170 16.63 -13.44 -1.07
C LEU A 170 17.11 -12.51 -2.20
N HIS A 171 18.31 -11.94 -2.03
CA HIS A 171 18.92 -10.98 -2.96
C HIS A 171 19.97 -11.62 -3.90
N ALA A 172 20.12 -12.95 -3.88
CA ALA A 172 21.09 -13.64 -4.73
C ALA A 172 20.67 -13.56 -6.20
N ARG A 173 21.65 -13.41 -7.09
CA ARG A 173 21.45 -13.46 -8.55
C ARG A 173 21.12 -14.88 -8.99
N ILE A 174 19.92 -15.10 -9.52
CA ILE A 174 19.42 -16.38 -10.02
C ILE A 174 18.90 -16.26 -11.46
N GLN A 175 18.66 -17.40 -12.10
CA GLN A 175 17.86 -17.47 -13.33
C GLN A 175 16.50 -18.08 -13.00
N TYR A 176 15.42 -17.36 -13.30
CA TYR A 176 14.05 -17.86 -13.17
C TYR A 176 13.48 -18.16 -14.55
N ARG A 177 13.34 -19.45 -14.87
CA ARG A 177 12.97 -19.98 -16.18
C ARG A 177 11.51 -20.41 -16.23
N SER A 178 10.59 -19.51 -15.89
CA SER A 178 9.15 -19.80 -15.93
C SER A 178 8.55 -19.42 -17.28
N SER A 179 7.55 -20.18 -17.72
CA SER A 179 6.72 -19.81 -18.87
C SER A 179 5.76 -18.66 -18.56
N GLU A 180 5.55 -18.36 -17.28
CA GLU A 180 4.70 -17.24 -16.83
C GLU A 180 5.32 -15.88 -17.14
N TYR A 181 6.65 -15.79 -17.24
CA TYR A 181 7.39 -14.55 -17.47
C TYR A 181 8.29 -14.69 -18.71
N PRO A 182 7.70 -14.66 -19.92
CA PRO A 182 8.45 -14.86 -21.17
C PRO A 182 9.54 -13.81 -21.41
N GLU A 183 9.39 -12.60 -20.85
CA GLU A 183 10.35 -11.50 -20.93
C GLU A 183 11.67 -11.75 -20.18
N LEU A 184 11.74 -12.79 -19.35
CA LEU A 184 13.01 -13.21 -18.75
C LEU A 184 13.87 -13.99 -19.76
N ILE A 185 13.32 -14.39 -20.91
CA ILE A 185 14.08 -15.00 -22.00
C ILE A 185 14.77 -13.89 -22.79
N ASP A 186 16.09 -13.90 -22.80
CA ASP A 186 16.93 -12.94 -23.52
C ASP A 186 17.11 -13.38 -24.98
N THR A 187 17.48 -14.65 -25.22
CA THR A 187 17.52 -15.23 -26.56
C THR A 187 16.68 -16.50 -26.67
N PRO A 188 15.78 -16.62 -27.66
CA PRO A 188 14.98 -17.81 -27.85
C PRO A 188 15.83 -19.01 -28.31
N ALA A 189 15.39 -20.21 -27.98
CA ALA A 189 16.09 -21.45 -28.31
C ALA A 189 15.98 -21.79 -29.82
N ASN A 190 16.78 -21.13 -30.66
CA ASN A 190 16.81 -21.32 -32.11
C ASN A 190 18.03 -22.18 -32.52
N GLY A 191 18.14 -23.39 -31.95
CA GLY A 191 19.27 -24.31 -32.19
C GLY A 191 20.47 -24.12 -31.27
N VAL A 192 20.46 -23.08 -30.43
CA VAL A 192 21.37 -22.85 -29.28
C VAL A 192 20.51 -22.76 -28.01
N ALA A 193 21.06 -23.10 -26.85
CA ALA A 193 20.34 -22.99 -25.58
C ALA A 193 19.90 -21.53 -25.31
N ALA A 194 18.64 -21.33 -24.90
CA ALA A 194 18.11 -20.02 -24.57
C ALA A 194 18.89 -19.35 -23.43
N THR A 195 19.24 -18.07 -23.60
CA THR A 195 19.78 -17.23 -22.52
C THR A 195 18.64 -16.56 -21.76
N TRP A 196 18.86 -16.30 -20.47
CA TRP A 196 17.88 -15.73 -19.58
C TRP A 196 18.48 -14.53 -18.85
N HIS A 197 17.66 -13.50 -18.64
CA HIS A 197 18.04 -12.39 -17.79
C HIS A 197 18.18 -12.84 -16.33
N THR A 198 19.23 -12.34 -15.68
CA THR A 198 19.44 -12.56 -14.25
C THR A 198 18.40 -11.79 -13.46
N THR A 199 17.84 -12.42 -12.42
CA THR A 199 16.91 -11.80 -11.47
C THR A 199 17.24 -12.22 -10.04
N THR A 200 16.40 -11.87 -9.06
CA THR A 200 16.55 -12.27 -7.66
C THR A 200 15.30 -12.99 -7.16
N PRO A 201 15.41 -13.90 -6.16
CA PRO A 201 14.23 -14.53 -5.57
C PRO A 201 13.18 -13.52 -5.11
N GLY A 202 13.62 -12.42 -4.52
CA GLY A 202 12.71 -11.39 -4.02
C GLY A 202 11.95 -10.66 -5.13
N ARG A 203 12.58 -10.39 -6.29
CA ARG A 203 11.87 -9.85 -7.46
C ARG A 203 10.82 -10.83 -7.99
N VAL A 204 11.09 -12.15 -7.97
CA VAL A 204 10.08 -13.15 -8.36
C VAL A 204 8.89 -13.12 -7.41
N PHE A 205 9.12 -13.06 -6.09
CA PHE A 205 8.03 -12.96 -5.11
C PHE A 205 7.24 -11.65 -5.23
N PHE A 206 7.90 -10.54 -5.55
CA PHE A 206 7.21 -9.27 -5.81
C PHE A 206 6.31 -9.36 -7.04
N ASN A 207 6.79 -9.95 -8.14
CA ASN A 207 6.02 -10.10 -9.37
C ASN A 207 4.85 -11.08 -9.23
N ALA A 208 4.90 -12.01 -8.27
CA ALA A 208 3.76 -12.88 -7.95
C ALA A 208 2.58 -12.11 -7.29
N ALA A 209 2.82 -10.91 -6.77
CA ALA A 209 1.75 -10.03 -6.26
C ALA A 209 1.11 -9.17 -7.36
N LEU A 210 1.66 -9.18 -8.58
CA LEU A 210 1.13 -8.47 -9.74
C LEU A 210 0.21 -9.38 -10.57
N PRO A 211 -0.63 -8.84 -11.46
CA PRO A 211 -1.45 -9.66 -12.34
C PRO A 211 -0.59 -10.62 -13.15
N GLY A 212 -0.96 -11.89 -13.16
CA GLY A 212 -0.31 -12.88 -14.01
C GLY A 212 -0.44 -12.52 -15.48
N HIS A 213 0.53 -12.96 -16.30
CA HIS A 213 0.55 -12.69 -17.74
C HIS A 213 -0.64 -13.30 -18.52
N GLU A 214 -1.34 -14.25 -17.91
CA GLU A 214 -2.59 -14.81 -18.42
C GLU A 214 -3.77 -13.83 -18.36
N ILE A 215 -3.69 -12.80 -17.51
CA ILE A 215 -4.73 -11.78 -17.39
C ILE A 215 -4.46 -10.69 -18.43
N GLU A 216 -5.30 -10.64 -19.45
CA GLU A 216 -5.18 -9.61 -20.48
C GLU A 216 -5.57 -8.22 -19.95
N PRO A 217 -4.77 -7.18 -20.25
CA PRO A 217 -5.14 -5.79 -20.00
C PRO A 217 -6.43 -5.41 -20.74
N LEU A 218 -7.18 -4.48 -20.15
CA LEU A 218 -8.37 -3.89 -20.74
C LEU A 218 -8.05 -3.20 -22.08
N GLU A 219 -8.99 -3.30 -23.01
CA GLU A 219 -9.00 -2.49 -24.22
C GLU A 219 -9.77 -1.19 -23.97
N VAL A 220 -9.11 -0.05 -24.17
CA VAL A 220 -9.70 1.27 -23.96
C VAL A 220 -9.57 2.06 -25.26
N GLY A 221 -10.69 2.31 -25.93
CA GLY A 221 -10.72 3.14 -27.15
C GLY A 221 -9.96 2.54 -28.34
N GLY A 222 -10.06 1.22 -28.54
CA GLY A 222 -9.38 0.51 -29.63
C GLY A 222 -7.89 0.27 -29.41
N HIS A 223 -7.35 0.62 -28.24
CA HIS A 223 -5.97 0.39 -27.85
C HIS A 223 -5.93 -0.45 -26.58
N ARG A 224 -5.16 -1.54 -26.61
CA ARG A 224 -4.94 -2.38 -25.43
C ARG A 224 -4.03 -1.65 -24.46
N ALA A 225 -4.44 -1.61 -23.20
CA ALA A 225 -3.63 -0.99 -22.16
C ALA A 225 -2.28 -1.72 -22.00
N LYS A 226 -1.31 -1.01 -21.42
CA LYS A 226 0.04 -1.53 -21.23
C LYS A 226 0.01 -2.75 -20.30
N MET A 227 0.55 -3.86 -20.78
CA MET A 227 0.77 -5.05 -19.98
C MET A 227 1.87 -4.82 -18.96
N ILE A 228 1.70 -5.34 -17.75
CA ILE A 228 2.71 -5.22 -16.70
C ILE A 228 3.72 -6.33 -16.93
N MET A 229 4.91 -5.92 -17.36
CA MET A 229 6.04 -6.83 -17.54
C MET A 229 6.70 -7.11 -16.20
N PHE A 230 7.47 -8.20 -16.13
CA PHE A 230 8.25 -8.57 -14.97
C PHE A 230 9.17 -7.41 -14.54
N VAL A 231 8.98 -6.98 -13.30
CA VAL A 231 9.73 -5.89 -12.68
C VAL A 231 11.09 -6.44 -12.23
N ASN A 232 12.09 -6.30 -13.11
CA ASN A 232 13.46 -6.77 -12.83
C ASN A 232 14.41 -5.66 -12.36
N GLN A 233 13.94 -4.75 -11.52
CA GLN A 233 14.73 -3.65 -10.99
C GLN A 233 14.41 -3.42 -9.52
N GLN A 234 15.22 -2.58 -8.87
CA GLN A 234 14.92 -2.14 -7.51
C GLN A 234 13.70 -1.22 -7.52
N VAL A 235 12.76 -1.50 -6.62
CA VAL A 235 11.45 -0.83 -6.56
C VAL A 235 11.42 0.12 -5.37
N GLY A 236 11.46 1.42 -5.65
CA GLY A 236 11.25 2.48 -4.68
C GLY A 236 9.86 3.10 -4.78
N LYS A 237 9.68 4.26 -4.15
CA LYS A 237 8.40 4.98 -4.13
C LYS A 237 7.94 5.40 -5.54
N SER A 238 8.88 5.82 -6.39
CA SER A 238 8.56 6.30 -7.74
C SER A 238 8.07 5.14 -8.61
N GLU A 239 8.78 4.02 -8.57
CA GLU A 239 8.50 2.81 -9.34
C GLU A 239 7.17 2.20 -8.91
N LEU A 240 6.89 2.12 -7.60
CA LEU A 240 5.57 1.71 -7.08
C LEU A 240 4.45 2.61 -7.62
N GLY A 241 4.68 3.92 -7.66
CA GLY A 241 3.72 4.87 -8.22
C GLY A 241 3.40 4.57 -9.69
N THR A 242 4.41 4.25 -10.50
CA THR A 242 4.23 3.87 -11.91
C THR A 242 3.53 2.52 -12.05
N ILE A 243 3.92 1.50 -11.28
CA ILE A 243 3.31 0.16 -11.33
C ILE A 243 1.83 0.24 -10.97
N VAL A 244 1.49 0.99 -9.90
CA VAL A 244 0.09 1.15 -9.48
C VAL A 244 -0.72 1.98 -10.49
N ASP A 245 -0.11 2.95 -11.18
CA ASP A 245 -0.79 3.70 -12.25
C ASP A 245 -1.08 2.82 -13.47
N ASP A 246 -0.10 2.04 -13.91
CA ASP A 246 -0.25 1.07 -14.99
C ASP A 246 -1.33 0.02 -14.64
N LEU A 247 -1.32 -0.48 -13.41
CA LEU A 247 -2.33 -1.41 -12.88
C LEU A 247 -3.74 -0.78 -12.89
N ALA A 248 -3.88 0.42 -12.31
CA ALA A 248 -5.17 1.10 -12.17
C ALA A 248 -5.81 1.48 -13.50
N ARG A 249 -5.01 1.77 -14.53
CA ARG A 249 -5.49 2.11 -15.87
C ARG A 249 -5.72 0.87 -16.74
N GLY A 250 -4.90 -0.15 -16.55
CA GLY A 250 -4.81 -1.27 -17.47
C GLY A 250 -5.67 -2.48 -17.13
N TYR A 251 -6.14 -2.62 -15.90
CA TYR A 251 -6.80 -3.85 -15.46
C TYR A 251 -8.19 -3.63 -14.87
N PRO A 252 -9.06 -4.66 -14.89
CA PRO A 252 -10.34 -4.61 -14.19
C PRO A 252 -10.17 -4.31 -12.70
N LYS A 253 -11.06 -3.50 -12.13
CA LYS A 253 -10.97 -3.06 -10.72
C LYS A 253 -10.79 -4.19 -9.71
N LYS A 254 -11.37 -5.36 -9.97
CA LYS A 254 -11.21 -6.56 -9.14
C LYS A 254 -9.74 -7.00 -9.08
N VAL A 255 -9.10 -7.14 -10.25
CA VAL A 255 -7.69 -7.53 -10.38
C VAL A 255 -6.78 -6.47 -9.74
N VAL A 256 -7.12 -5.19 -9.93
CA VAL A 256 -6.40 -4.07 -9.29
C VAL A 256 -6.46 -4.19 -7.77
N ALA A 257 -7.64 -4.43 -7.19
CA ALA A 257 -7.82 -4.58 -5.75
C ALA A 257 -7.04 -5.79 -5.20
N GLU A 258 -7.17 -6.96 -5.84
CA GLU A 258 -6.46 -8.18 -5.45
C GLU A 258 -4.93 -8.01 -5.50
N SER A 259 -4.42 -7.36 -6.55
CA SER A 259 -2.98 -7.11 -6.70
C SER A 259 -2.46 -6.09 -5.69
N LEU A 260 -3.24 -5.04 -5.38
CA LEU A 260 -2.87 -4.05 -4.36
C LEU A 260 -2.84 -4.67 -2.96
N ASP A 261 -3.78 -5.55 -2.65
CA ASP A 261 -3.79 -6.28 -1.38
C ASP A 261 -2.62 -7.26 -1.29
N ALA A 262 -2.35 -8.04 -2.33
CA ALA A 262 -1.21 -8.95 -2.38
C ALA A 262 0.12 -8.19 -2.26
N MET A 263 0.24 -7.04 -2.92
CA MET A 263 1.42 -6.18 -2.85
C MET A 263 1.61 -5.61 -1.44
N LYS A 264 0.54 -5.11 -0.82
CA LYS A 264 0.56 -4.60 0.55
C LYS A 264 1.03 -5.69 1.52
N ASP A 265 0.47 -6.90 1.42
CA ASP A 265 0.81 -8.01 2.31
C ASP A 265 2.27 -8.45 2.14
N ALA A 266 2.73 -8.60 0.89
CA ALA A 266 4.13 -8.90 0.61
C ALA A 266 5.07 -7.81 1.16
N CYS A 267 4.76 -6.55 0.90
CA CYS A 267 5.57 -5.44 1.37
C CYS A 267 5.65 -5.38 2.91
N PHE A 268 4.55 -5.59 3.65
CA PHE A 268 4.61 -5.63 5.11
C PHE A 268 5.37 -6.84 5.66
N ASP A 269 5.21 -8.02 5.06
CA ASP A 269 5.95 -9.22 5.48
C ASP A 269 7.46 -9.01 5.32
N PHE A 270 7.91 -8.54 4.15
CA PHE A 270 9.32 -8.33 3.89
C PHE A 270 9.91 -7.10 4.60
N ALA A 271 9.10 -6.05 4.85
CA ALA A 271 9.52 -4.96 5.73
C ALA A 271 9.83 -5.48 7.14
N THR A 272 8.96 -6.34 7.68
CA THR A 272 9.15 -6.93 9.01
C THR A 272 10.37 -7.86 9.03
N ARG A 273 10.52 -8.73 8.03
CA ARG A 273 11.65 -9.67 7.92
C ARG A 273 13.00 -8.99 7.69
N SER A 274 13.00 -7.79 7.08
CA SER A 274 14.24 -7.03 6.88
C SER A 274 14.95 -6.70 8.19
N GLY A 275 14.20 -6.64 9.31
CA GLY A 275 14.74 -6.26 10.61
C GLY A 275 15.35 -4.86 10.63
N LEU A 276 14.94 -3.99 9.70
CA LEU A 276 15.50 -2.65 9.56
C LEU A 276 15.29 -1.87 10.86
N THR A 277 16.38 -1.33 11.38
CA THR A 277 16.41 -0.46 12.56
C THR A 277 17.27 0.76 12.25
N VAL A 278 17.20 1.77 13.11
CA VAL A 278 18.04 2.97 13.01
C VAL A 278 18.77 3.18 14.33
N SER A 279 20.08 3.34 14.23
CA SER A 279 20.99 3.66 15.34
C SER A 279 21.58 5.06 15.14
N ILE A 280 22.09 5.64 16.23
CA ILE A 280 22.89 6.87 16.16
C ILE A 280 24.14 6.69 15.29
N ASP A 281 24.69 5.47 15.24
CA ASP A 281 25.88 5.14 14.45
C ASP A 281 25.62 5.17 12.94
N ASP A 282 24.36 5.07 12.51
CA ASP A 282 23.98 5.21 11.10
C ASP A 282 24.09 6.67 10.63
N VAL A 283 24.07 7.63 11.57
CA VAL A 283 24.22 9.06 11.29
C VAL A 283 25.71 9.41 11.15
N LYS A 284 26.25 9.15 9.96
CA LYS A 284 27.66 9.41 9.64
C LYS A 284 27.92 10.91 9.51
N THR A 285 28.65 11.47 10.47
CA THR A 285 29.14 12.85 10.39
C THR A 285 30.33 12.91 9.42
N PRO A 286 30.31 13.77 8.39
CA PRO A 286 31.40 13.86 7.44
C PRO A 286 32.67 14.41 8.12
N PRO A 287 33.86 13.84 7.83
CA PRO A 287 35.11 14.25 8.48
C PRO A 287 35.47 15.72 8.20
N GLU A 288 35.03 16.25 7.06
CA GLU A 288 35.28 17.63 6.62
C GLU A 288 34.44 18.68 7.36
N LYS A 289 33.45 18.26 8.16
CA LYS A 289 32.50 19.17 8.84
C LYS A 289 33.22 20.27 9.62
N ALA A 290 34.25 19.94 10.39
CA ALA A 290 34.99 20.91 11.18
C ALA A 290 35.70 21.95 10.30
N ALA A 291 36.35 21.52 9.22
CA ALA A 291 37.04 22.42 8.31
C ALA A 291 36.07 23.38 7.59
N ILE A 292 34.89 22.90 7.23
CA ILE A 292 33.82 23.73 6.65
C ILE A 292 33.37 24.79 7.67
N LEU A 293 33.07 24.39 8.91
CA LEU A 293 32.65 25.31 9.96
C LEU A 293 33.71 26.37 10.25
N ASP A 294 34.97 25.98 10.44
CA ASP A 294 36.09 26.89 10.69
C ASP A 294 36.27 27.91 9.55
N ALA A 295 36.11 27.49 8.30
CA ALA A 295 36.23 28.37 7.14
C ALA A 295 35.11 29.43 7.12
N HIS A 296 33.89 29.05 7.49
CA HIS A 296 32.75 29.97 7.55
C HIS A 296 32.79 30.86 8.78
N GLU A 297 33.22 30.37 9.94
CA GLU A 297 33.45 31.19 11.14
C GLU A 297 34.49 32.27 10.87
N LYS A 298 35.62 31.92 10.24
CA LYS A 298 36.64 32.91 9.84
C LYS A 298 36.12 33.95 8.85
N ARG A 299 35.16 33.60 7.99
CA ARG A 299 34.51 34.57 7.08
C ARG A 299 33.57 35.49 7.86
N ALA A 300 32.75 34.93 8.75
CA ALA A 300 31.85 35.70 9.61
C ALA A 300 32.63 36.67 10.51
N GLU A 301 33.76 36.24 11.08
CA GLU A 301 34.66 37.12 11.86
C GLU A 301 35.20 38.28 11.03
N LYS A 302 35.55 38.05 9.76
CA LYS A 302 36.01 39.14 8.86
C LYS A 302 34.91 40.14 8.57
N VAL A 303 33.69 39.68 8.31
CA VAL A 303 32.52 40.54 8.08
C VAL A 303 32.19 41.35 9.34
N GLU A 304 32.18 40.71 10.50
CA GLU A 304 31.97 41.36 11.80
C GLU A 304 33.06 42.40 12.10
N ALA A 305 34.32 42.10 11.78
CA ALA A 305 35.43 43.05 11.92
C ALA A 305 35.31 44.24 10.96
N GLN A 306 34.83 44.03 9.73
CA GLN A 306 34.55 45.12 8.77
C GLN A 306 33.40 46.00 9.25
N PHE A 307 32.35 45.41 9.82
CA PHE A 307 31.23 46.14 10.41
C PHE A 307 31.68 47.01 11.60
N ARG A 308 32.46 46.45 12.54
CA ARG A 308 33.00 47.20 13.69
C ARG A 308 33.91 48.35 13.29
N LYS A 309 34.60 48.23 12.15
CA LYS A 309 35.43 49.30 11.57
C LYS A 309 34.62 50.34 10.79
N GLY A 310 33.30 50.16 10.67
CA GLY A 310 32.41 51.05 9.91
C GLY A 310 32.55 50.94 8.39
N ILE A 311 33.16 49.86 7.88
CA ILE A 311 33.42 49.66 6.44
C ILE A 311 32.14 49.21 5.72
N ILE A 312 31.26 48.48 6.42
CA ILE A 312 30.00 47.95 5.90
C ILE A 312 28.85 48.32 6.84
N THR A 313 27.64 48.38 6.29
CA THR A 313 26.41 48.64 7.05
C THR A 313 25.88 47.38 7.74
N ASP A 314 24.98 47.54 8.73
CA ASP A 314 24.34 46.39 9.40
C ASP A 314 23.49 45.56 8.43
N GLY A 315 22.95 46.19 7.38
CA GLY A 315 22.21 45.50 6.32
C GLY A 315 23.10 44.59 5.48
N GLU A 316 24.28 45.08 5.08
CA GLU A 316 25.29 44.30 4.33
C GLU A 316 25.89 43.19 5.20
N ARG A 317 26.13 43.43 6.49
CA ARG A 317 26.61 42.43 7.46
C ARG A 317 25.69 41.21 7.57
N ARG A 318 24.36 41.40 7.45
CA ARG A 318 23.38 40.31 7.56
C ARG A 318 23.21 39.52 6.26
N GLN A 319 23.57 40.10 5.12
CA GLN A 319 23.50 39.44 3.82
C GLN A 319 24.78 38.66 3.47
N MET A 320 25.93 39.08 3.99
CA MET A 320 27.25 38.46 3.78
C MET A 320 27.58 37.42 4.85
#